data_AF-A0AAJ0U226-F1
#
_entry.id   AF-A0AAJ0U226-F1
#
_cell.length_a   1.000
_cell.length_b   1.000
_cell.length_c   1.000
_cell.angle_alpha   90.00
_cell.angle_beta   90.00
_cell.angle_gamma   90.00
#
_symmetry.space_group_name_H-M   'P 1'
#
loop_
_entity.id
_entity.type
_entity.pdbx_description
1 polymer ?
#
loop_
_entity_poly.entity_id
_entity_poly.type
_entity_poly.pdbx_seq_one_letter_code
_entity_poly.pdbx_strand_id
1 'polypeptide(L)'
;MQASLHTHRGTRAIQKLVEYAPSTGGLALWIRHQDVDALPAPGRNGTPVSGNAAGPTRGAGAADRLTPCAANDGQTIFYTPSFETLSLPQQIGQVAHQVLHVALCHAQRAQALERLLGEIDPALFNVCADAIVNSTLGHLSWLELPREAVTLEGLLASVLHREQQAAAALLEWDVERLYRAIDDRPAKRATGGQGTRKRADRAGGAGASQSKPQHADPDRQDSDEPAQARAEGVRAARARWLGDETPRDLLPADPHARPEQEAEQAREWQQRLVRAHAGDGAHSMLRELIADLPKVRTPWEHLLRTLLTRGLARTPDQSWSRPSRSYLANQGRTPGGQRLPWEPGKTASRAVPRLVVMVDLSGSIDPHVLERFTTEIEAISRRLEAGLTLIAGDQRVTGVAQFEPGRSNLRELAFEGGGGTDFSPLLREAERHAPDIGVFLTDLDGPAEYKPSFPVIWTVPAAYANARHPFGRKLVLE
;
A
#
# COMPACT_ATOMS: atom_id res chain seq x y z
N MET A 1 5.22 24.27 -39.04
CA MET A 1 4.97 24.73 -37.66
C MET A 1 4.38 23.57 -36.87
N GLN A 2 5.21 22.61 -36.43
CA GLN A 2 4.80 21.43 -35.64
C GLN A 2 6.06 20.73 -35.13
N ALA A 3 6.61 21.15 -33.98
CA ALA A 3 7.74 20.49 -33.30
C ALA A 3 7.83 20.80 -31.79
N SER A 4 6.78 21.36 -31.18
CA SER A 4 6.80 21.83 -29.77
C SER A 4 5.86 21.04 -28.86
N LEU A 5 5.76 19.73 -29.07
CA LEU A 5 5.04 18.84 -28.15
C LEU A 5 6.08 18.15 -27.27
N HIS A 6 6.18 18.61 -26.02
CA HIS A 6 6.87 18.00 -24.87
C HIS A 6 8.39 18.22 -24.71
N THR A 7 8.87 19.45 -24.90
CA THR A 7 10.18 19.85 -24.36
C THR A 7 10.00 20.41 -22.95
N HIS A 8 10.72 19.85 -21.98
CA HIS A 8 10.82 20.35 -20.61
C HIS A 8 12.29 20.40 -20.19
N ARG A 9 12.63 21.08 -19.08
CA ARG A 9 14.03 21.31 -18.63
C ARG A 9 14.85 20.02 -18.51
N GLY A 10 14.22 18.93 -18.07
CA GLY A 10 14.83 17.60 -17.92
C GLY A 10 15.06 16.79 -19.22
N THR A 11 14.54 17.22 -20.38
CA THR A 11 14.53 16.39 -21.61
C THR A 11 15.94 15.92 -22.02
N ARG A 12 16.95 16.79 -21.95
CA ARG A 12 18.33 16.45 -22.33
C ARG A 12 18.95 15.41 -21.40
N ALA A 13 18.69 15.51 -20.10
CA ALA A 13 19.16 14.55 -19.11
C ALA A 13 18.50 13.17 -19.30
N ILE A 14 17.19 13.14 -19.60
CA ILE A 14 16.47 11.89 -19.91
C ILE A 14 17.04 11.20 -21.15
N GLN A 15 17.32 11.96 -22.22
CA GLN A 15 17.95 11.40 -23.42
C GLN A 15 19.28 10.71 -23.08
N LYS A 16 20.12 11.35 -22.26
CA LYS A 16 21.38 10.75 -21.80
C LYS A 16 21.18 9.56 -20.88
N LEU A 17 20.20 9.58 -19.98
CA LEU A 17 19.86 8.43 -19.15
C LEU A 17 19.53 7.20 -20.00
N VAL A 18 18.70 7.37 -21.03
CA VAL A 18 18.30 6.29 -21.93
C VAL A 18 19.47 5.82 -22.81
N GLU A 19 20.39 6.71 -23.19
CA GLU A 19 21.61 6.33 -23.94
C GLU A 19 22.54 5.43 -23.11
N TYR A 20 22.79 5.77 -21.84
CA TYR A 20 23.72 5.01 -20.98
C TYR A 20 23.08 3.77 -20.36
N ALA A 21 21.82 3.85 -19.98
CA ALA A 21 21.09 2.79 -19.30
C ALA A 21 19.67 2.66 -19.91
N PRO A 22 19.51 1.98 -21.05
CA PRO A 22 18.24 1.98 -21.80
C PRO A 22 17.04 1.47 -21.00
N SER A 23 17.22 0.45 -20.16
CA SER A 23 16.12 -0.19 -19.45
C SER A 23 15.70 0.61 -18.21
N THR A 24 16.67 1.02 -17.39
CA THR A 24 16.46 1.80 -16.16
C THR A 24 16.25 3.27 -16.45
N GLY A 25 16.98 3.86 -17.40
CA GLY A 25 16.73 5.21 -17.90
C GLY A 25 15.38 5.33 -18.60
N GLY A 26 14.91 4.26 -19.24
CA GLY A 26 13.57 4.17 -19.82
C GLY A 26 12.42 4.31 -18.80
N LEU A 27 12.68 4.15 -17.49
CA LEU A 27 11.69 4.39 -16.43
C LEU A 27 11.20 5.85 -16.45
N ALA A 28 12.08 6.80 -16.79
CA ALA A 28 11.74 8.21 -16.91
C ALA A 28 10.60 8.46 -17.91
N LEU A 29 10.50 7.65 -18.97
CA LEU A 29 9.49 7.82 -20.01
C LEU A 29 8.06 7.49 -19.53
N TRP A 30 7.91 6.86 -18.37
CA TRP A 30 6.62 6.55 -17.74
C TRP A 30 6.19 7.60 -16.71
N ILE A 31 7.00 8.63 -16.49
CA ILE A 31 6.79 9.66 -15.48
C ILE A 31 6.30 10.93 -16.16
N ARG A 32 5.43 11.70 -15.49
CA ARG A 32 5.04 13.02 -15.97
C ARG A 32 6.15 14.01 -15.66
N HIS A 33 6.46 14.88 -16.61
CA HIS A 33 7.49 15.89 -16.44
C HIS A 33 6.88 17.27 -16.67
N GLN A 34 7.15 18.21 -15.76
CA GLN A 34 6.56 19.54 -15.80
C GLN A 34 7.57 20.61 -15.38
N ASP A 35 7.69 21.65 -16.19
CA ASP A 35 8.43 22.85 -15.78
C ASP A 35 7.50 23.76 -14.96
N VAL A 36 8.03 24.31 -13.87
CA VAL A 36 7.33 25.22 -12.98
C VAL A 36 8.23 26.40 -12.62
N ASP A 37 7.66 27.58 -12.43
CA ASP A 37 8.43 28.75 -11.98
C ASP A 37 8.84 28.63 -10.50
N ALA A 38 7.97 28.00 -9.70
CA ALA A 38 8.21 27.66 -8.31
C ALA A 38 7.57 26.30 -7.99
N LEU A 39 8.14 25.57 -7.04
CA LEU A 39 7.60 24.27 -6.63
C LEU A 39 6.20 24.40 -6.01
N PRO A 40 5.33 23.39 -6.17
CA PRO A 40 4.04 23.35 -5.50
C PRO A 40 4.24 23.46 -3.98
N ALA A 41 3.51 24.36 -3.33
CA ALA A 41 3.54 24.43 -1.87
C ALA A 41 3.02 23.10 -1.29
N PRO A 42 3.63 22.57 -0.21
CA PRO A 42 3.08 21.40 0.48
C PRO A 42 1.70 21.77 1.01
N GLY A 43 0.66 21.25 0.36
CA GLY A 43 -0.72 21.61 0.67
C GLY A 43 -1.09 21.24 2.10
N ARG A 44 -1.34 22.24 2.95
CA ARG A 44 -2.27 22.07 4.07
C ARG A 44 -3.67 22.14 3.47
N ASN A 45 -4.26 20.98 3.19
CA ASN A 45 -5.61 20.77 2.68
C ASN A 45 -5.85 21.14 1.19
N GLY A 46 -5.49 20.22 0.30
CA GLY A 46 -6.39 19.75 -0.76
C GLY A 46 -6.93 20.73 -1.81
N THR A 47 -6.29 21.87 -2.07
CA THR A 47 -6.58 22.66 -3.28
C THR A 47 -5.30 23.28 -3.85
N PRO A 48 -5.05 23.16 -5.16
CA PRO A 48 -3.97 23.90 -5.80
C PRO A 48 -4.40 25.37 -5.88
N VAL A 49 -3.88 26.21 -4.99
CA VAL A 49 -4.04 27.65 -5.12
C VAL A 49 -3.05 28.12 -6.19
N SER A 50 -3.58 28.52 -7.34
CA SER A 50 -2.90 29.39 -8.29
C SER A 50 -2.57 30.71 -7.56
N GLY A 51 -1.36 30.80 -7.01
CA GLY A 51 -0.88 31.97 -6.28
C GLY A 51 -0.14 32.91 -7.22
N ASN A 52 -0.86 33.86 -7.81
CA ASN A 52 -0.25 35.00 -8.46
C ASN A 52 0.17 36.02 -7.38
N ALA A 53 1.44 36.44 -7.42
CA ALA A 53 2.08 37.58 -6.73
C ALA A 53 2.16 37.59 -5.19
N ALA A 54 3.39 37.46 -4.68
CA ALA A 54 3.83 38.11 -3.44
C ALA A 54 5.12 38.90 -3.72
N GLY A 55 5.11 40.19 -3.40
CA GLY A 55 6.22 41.13 -3.63
C GLY A 55 7.49 40.83 -2.82
N PRO A 56 8.60 41.54 -3.07
CA PRO A 56 9.92 41.14 -2.63
C PRO A 56 10.07 41.37 -1.12
N THR A 57 9.95 40.31 -0.33
CA THR A 57 10.38 40.31 1.07
C THR A 57 11.90 40.21 1.12
N ARG A 58 12.55 41.28 1.61
CA ARG A 58 13.97 41.34 1.94
C ARG A 58 14.30 40.27 3.00
N GLY A 59 14.79 39.13 2.54
CA GLY A 59 15.31 38.01 3.35
C GLY A 59 15.85 36.85 2.50
N ALA A 60 16.19 37.10 1.24
CA ALA A 60 16.36 36.08 0.19
C ALA A 60 17.68 35.28 0.23
N GLY A 61 18.61 35.55 1.16
CA GLY A 61 19.96 34.96 1.09
C GLY A 61 20.08 33.50 1.55
N ALA A 62 19.22 33.06 2.46
CA ALA A 62 19.27 31.71 3.04
C ALA A 62 18.12 30.80 2.55
N ALA A 63 16.92 31.35 2.32
CA ALA A 63 15.78 30.60 1.83
C ALA A 63 15.91 30.17 0.35
N ASP A 64 16.68 30.91 -0.44
CA ASP A 64 16.90 30.63 -1.88
C ASP A 64 17.90 29.48 -2.12
N ARG A 65 18.74 29.16 -1.12
CA ARG A 65 19.73 28.06 -1.21
C ARG A 65 19.16 26.66 -1.01
N LEU A 66 18.01 26.56 -0.33
CA LEU A 66 17.39 25.27 0.03
C LEU A 66 16.17 24.93 -0.83
N THR A 67 15.94 25.68 -1.92
CA THR A 67 14.87 25.34 -2.86
C THR A 67 15.37 24.28 -3.84
N PRO A 68 14.72 23.10 -3.94
CA PRO A 68 15.14 22.06 -4.87
C PRO A 68 15.08 22.53 -6.32
N CYS A 69 16.09 22.14 -7.11
CA CYS A 69 16.08 22.36 -8.56
C CYS A 69 15.09 21.44 -9.28
N ALA A 70 14.80 20.28 -8.69
CA ALA A 70 13.73 19.38 -9.09
C ALA A 70 13.12 18.71 -7.86
N ALA A 71 11.85 18.37 -7.94
CA ALA A 71 11.10 17.68 -6.88
C ALA A 71 10.04 16.76 -7.49
N ASN A 72 9.47 15.85 -6.71
CA ASN A 72 8.43 14.94 -7.20
C ASN A 72 7.32 14.70 -6.17
N ASP A 73 6.11 14.41 -6.66
CA ASP A 73 4.93 14.02 -5.85
C ASP A 73 4.61 12.51 -5.96
N GLY A 74 5.55 11.71 -6.47
CA GLY A 74 5.35 10.29 -6.77
C GLY A 74 4.57 10.01 -8.07
N GLN A 75 4.21 11.01 -8.86
CA GLN A 75 3.63 10.84 -10.21
C GLN A 75 4.30 11.76 -11.25
N THR A 76 4.68 12.95 -10.83
CA THR A 76 5.22 14.04 -11.66
C THR A 76 6.54 14.50 -11.09
N ILE A 77 7.53 14.71 -11.97
CA ILE A 77 8.76 15.41 -11.66
C ILE A 77 8.61 16.86 -12.12
N PHE A 78 8.78 17.77 -11.17
CA PHE A 78 8.74 19.21 -11.36
C PHE A 78 10.16 19.76 -11.50
N TYR A 79 10.40 20.63 -12.47
CA TYR A 79 11.68 21.30 -12.69
C TYR A 79 11.55 22.79 -12.50
N THR A 80 12.40 23.38 -11.66
CA THR A 80 12.48 24.85 -11.49
C THR A 80 13.52 25.45 -12.43
N PRO A 81 13.55 26.79 -12.61
CA PRO A 81 14.56 27.43 -13.45
C PRO A 81 16.01 27.16 -13.05
N SER A 82 16.25 26.94 -11.75
CA SER A 82 17.59 26.63 -11.24
C SER A 82 18.18 25.32 -11.79
N PHE A 83 17.34 24.38 -12.26
CA PHE A 83 17.79 23.13 -12.87
C PHE A 83 18.69 23.34 -14.08
N GLU A 84 18.42 24.36 -14.89
CA GLU A 84 19.22 24.65 -16.10
C GLU A 84 20.63 25.17 -15.79
N THR A 85 20.87 25.62 -14.56
CA THR A 85 22.18 26.12 -14.12
C THR A 85 23.16 24.97 -13.83
N LEU A 86 22.65 23.75 -13.66
CA LEU A 86 23.46 22.56 -13.41
C LEU A 86 24.21 22.13 -14.67
N SER A 87 25.39 21.55 -14.49
CA SER A 87 26.10 20.87 -15.57
C SER A 87 25.33 19.63 -16.04
N LEU A 88 25.60 19.14 -17.25
CA LEU A 88 24.89 17.98 -17.78
C LEU A 88 25.00 16.73 -16.89
N PRO A 89 26.18 16.33 -16.35
CA PRO A 89 26.27 15.21 -15.41
C PRO A 89 25.43 15.39 -14.15
N GLN A 90 25.35 16.62 -13.62
CA GLN A 90 24.52 16.95 -12.47
C GLN A 90 23.02 16.91 -12.80
N GLN A 91 22.62 17.40 -13.98
CA GLN A 91 21.24 17.27 -14.46
C GLN A 91 20.83 15.80 -14.60
N ILE A 92 21.72 14.96 -15.13
CA ILE A 92 21.52 13.51 -15.25
C ILE A 92 21.35 12.89 -13.86
N GLY A 93 22.24 13.23 -12.91
CA GLY A 93 22.17 12.75 -11.53
C GLY A 93 20.85 13.13 -10.86
N GLN A 94 20.45 14.40 -10.97
CA GLN A 94 19.19 14.88 -10.41
C GLN A 94 17.98 14.16 -11.03
N VAL A 95 17.94 13.98 -12.35
CA VAL A 95 16.83 13.25 -12.98
C VAL A 95 16.82 11.78 -12.58
N ALA A 96 17.97 11.11 -12.56
CA ALA A 96 18.07 9.72 -12.09
C ALA A 96 17.54 9.57 -10.66
N HIS A 97 17.92 10.50 -9.78
CA HIS A 97 17.47 10.57 -8.41
C HIS A 97 15.93 10.68 -8.35
N GLN A 98 15.34 11.69 -9.01
CA GLN A 98 13.88 11.86 -9.02
C GLN A 98 13.13 10.66 -9.64
N VAL A 99 13.67 10.06 -10.70
CA VAL A 99 13.11 8.86 -11.33
C VAL A 99 13.06 7.70 -10.34
N LEU A 100 14.10 7.50 -9.54
CA LEU A 100 14.11 6.46 -8.52
C LEU A 100 13.11 6.74 -7.39
N HIS A 101 12.97 7.97 -6.91
CA HIS A 101 11.94 8.30 -5.90
C HIS A 101 10.52 7.96 -6.38
N VAL A 102 10.20 8.28 -7.64
CA VAL A 102 8.89 7.97 -8.23
C VAL A 102 8.73 6.46 -8.44
N ALA A 103 9.75 5.79 -9.00
CA ALA A 103 9.69 4.37 -9.31
C ALA A 103 9.62 3.50 -8.04
N LEU A 104 10.30 3.91 -6.96
CA LEU A 104 10.25 3.26 -5.64
C LEU A 104 9.02 3.69 -4.82
N CYS A 105 8.17 4.55 -5.39
CA CYS A 105 6.93 5.04 -4.78
C CYS A 105 7.15 5.69 -3.40
N HIS A 106 8.26 6.42 -3.21
CA HIS A 106 8.63 6.98 -1.91
C HIS A 106 7.57 7.93 -1.34
N ALA A 107 6.94 8.76 -2.17
CA ALA A 107 5.89 9.68 -1.72
C ALA A 107 4.65 8.94 -1.19
N GLN A 108 4.21 7.89 -1.90
CA GLN A 108 3.08 7.04 -1.48
C GLN A 108 3.44 6.20 -0.25
N ARG A 109 4.68 5.71 -0.16
CA ARG A 109 5.18 4.95 1.00
C ARG A 109 5.26 5.80 2.25
N ALA A 110 5.65 7.07 2.13
CA ALA A 110 5.59 8.03 3.24
C ALA A 110 4.16 8.16 3.80
N GLN A 111 3.17 8.34 2.92
CA GLN A 111 1.76 8.42 3.32
C GLN A 111 1.24 7.11 3.92
N ALA A 112 1.60 5.96 3.34
CA ALA A 112 1.23 4.66 3.89
C ALA A 112 1.82 4.44 5.29
N LEU A 113 3.05 4.91 5.53
CA LEU A 113 3.71 4.86 6.83
C LEU A 113 3.03 5.80 7.83
N GLU A 114 2.64 7.00 7.42
CA GLU A 114 1.87 7.95 8.24
C GLU A 114 0.51 7.38 8.66
N ARG A 115 -0.20 6.70 7.75
CA ARG A 115 -1.46 6.01 8.08
C ARG A 115 -1.26 4.90 9.12
N LEU A 116 -0.10 4.25 9.14
CA LEU A 116 0.22 3.17 10.07
C LEU A 116 0.69 3.67 11.44
N LEU A 117 1.56 4.69 11.47
CA LEU A 117 2.24 5.15 12.68
C LEU A 117 1.63 6.42 13.28
N GLY A 118 0.74 7.09 12.56
CA GLY A 118 0.31 8.46 12.86
C GLY A 118 1.31 9.48 12.31
N GLU A 119 1.41 10.64 12.96
CA GLU A 119 2.28 11.75 12.52
C GLU A 119 3.76 11.31 12.41
N ILE A 120 4.26 11.19 11.18
CA ILE A 120 5.68 10.93 10.89
C ILE A 120 6.44 12.23 10.72
N ASP A 121 7.78 12.17 10.72
CA ASP A 121 8.63 13.28 10.32
C ASP A 121 8.93 13.22 8.82
N PRO A 122 8.37 14.13 8.01
CA PRO A 122 8.60 14.10 6.57
C PRO A 122 10.03 14.47 6.15
N ALA A 123 10.74 15.28 6.95
CA ALA A 123 12.13 15.64 6.65
C ALA A 123 13.06 14.45 6.91
N LEU A 124 12.85 13.76 8.04
CA LEU A 124 13.58 12.53 8.34
C LEU A 124 13.31 11.43 7.30
N PHE A 125 12.05 11.30 6.85
CA PHE A 125 11.72 10.36 5.79
C PHE A 125 12.44 10.70 4.48
N ASN A 126 12.51 11.98 4.08
CA ASN A 126 13.28 12.43 2.92
C ASN A 126 14.74 11.97 3.03
N VAL A 127 15.40 12.27 4.14
CA VAL A 127 16.81 11.88 4.36
C VAL A 127 17.00 10.36 4.24
N CYS A 128 16.08 9.56 4.79
CA CYS A 128 16.16 8.10 4.67
C CYS A 128 16.00 7.64 3.21
N ALA A 129 15.06 8.24 2.48
CA ALA A 129 14.79 7.92 1.08
C ALA A 129 15.97 8.31 0.18
N ASP A 130 16.50 9.53 0.35
CA ASP A 130 17.64 10.07 -0.38
C ASP A 130 18.88 9.21 -0.14
N ALA A 131 19.13 8.79 1.10
CA ALA A 131 20.26 7.96 1.44
C ALA A 131 20.28 6.65 0.62
N ILE A 132 19.12 6.01 0.46
CA ILE A 132 18.97 4.80 -0.35
C ILE A 132 19.20 5.11 -1.83
N VAL A 133 18.58 6.17 -2.36
CA VAL A 133 18.70 6.56 -3.77
C VAL A 133 20.12 6.99 -4.13
N ASN A 134 20.77 7.78 -3.30
CA ASN A 134 22.12 8.27 -3.53
C ASN A 134 23.14 7.14 -3.49
N SER A 135 23.06 6.20 -2.53
CA SER A 135 23.92 5.00 -2.54
C SER A 135 23.66 4.12 -3.74
N THR A 136 22.42 4.05 -4.22
CA THR A 136 22.05 3.31 -5.43
C THR A 136 22.67 3.92 -6.69
N LEU A 137 22.83 5.24 -6.76
CA LEU A 137 23.39 5.92 -7.92
C LEU A 137 24.90 6.14 -7.82
N GLY A 138 25.49 6.05 -6.62
CA GLY A 138 26.87 6.45 -6.34
C GLY A 138 27.96 5.69 -7.10
N HIS A 139 27.68 4.49 -7.62
CA HIS A 139 28.64 3.73 -8.43
C HIS A 139 28.69 4.14 -9.91
N LEU A 140 27.79 5.02 -10.37
CA LEU A 140 27.64 5.37 -11.78
C LEU A 140 28.52 6.56 -12.15
N SER A 141 29.59 6.32 -12.91
CA SER A 141 30.56 7.34 -13.29
C SER A 141 30.09 8.34 -14.37
N TRP A 142 28.93 8.11 -14.98
CA TRP A 142 28.39 8.92 -16.09
C TRP A 142 27.35 9.96 -15.63
N LEU A 143 27.09 10.02 -14.33
CA LEU A 143 26.28 11.06 -13.68
C LEU A 143 27.03 11.62 -12.47
N GLU A 144 26.56 12.74 -11.93
CA GLU A 144 27.13 13.37 -10.75
C GLU A 144 26.03 13.66 -9.71
N LEU A 145 26.21 13.17 -8.48
CA LEU A 145 25.38 13.54 -7.34
C LEU A 145 25.95 14.79 -6.65
N PRO A 146 25.12 15.59 -5.95
CA PRO A 146 25.60 16.66 -5.08
C PRO A 146 26.67 16.16 -4.10
N ARG A 147 27.66 17.00 -3.77
CA ARG A 147 28.75 16.59 -2.86
C ARG A 147 28.24 16.34 -1.45
N GLU A 148 27.16 17.03 -1.10
CA GLU A 148 26.46 16.99 0.17
C GLU A 148 25.42 15.86 0.22
N ALA A 149 25.32 15.03 -0.82
CA ALA A 149 24.36 13.93 -0.89
C ALA A 149 24.59 12.93 0.24
N VAL A 150 23.60 12.80 1.13
CA VAL A 150 23.60 11.77 2.18
C VAL A 150 23.54 10.40 1.50
N THR A 151 24.45 9.50 1.87
CA THR A 151 24.46 8.10 1.42
C THR A 151 24.02 7.16 2.55
N LEU A 152 23.46 6.00 2.19
CA LEU A 152 23.00 4.97 3.12
C LEU A 152 24.12 4.52 4.06
N GLU A 153 25.28 4.15 3.53
CA GLU A 153 26.41 3.73 4.36
C GLU A 153 26.91 4.85 5.30
N GLY A 154 26.92 6.11 4.84
CA GLY A 154 27.27 7.27 5.66
C GLY A 154 26.26 7.51 6.79
N LEU A 155 24.97 7.37 6.49
CA LEU A 155 23.88 7.50 7.45
C LEU A 155 23.91 6.36 8.49
N LEU A 156 24.10 5.11 8.07
CA LEU A 156 24.20 3.95 8.96
C LEU A 156 25.40 4.05 9.91
N ALA A 157 26.57 4.45 9.40
CA ALA A 157 27.77 4.63 10.22
C ALA A 157 27.61 5.76 11.23
N SER A 158 27.05 6.90 10.79
CA SER A 158 26.93 8.10 11.61
C SER A 158 25.82 8.03 12.66
N VAL A 159 24.68 7.42 12.32
CA VAL A 159 23.45 7.46 13.15
C VAL A 159 23.20 6.15 13.88
N LEU A 160 23.45 5.01 13.22
CA LEU A 160 23.21 3.68 13.80
C LEU A 160 24.50 2.97 14.25
N HIS A 161 25.66 3.58 14.04
CA HIS A 161 26.98 3.01 14.35
C HIS A 161 27.20 1.64 13.70
N ARG A 162 26.69 1.47 12.46
CA ARG A 162 26.85 0.24 11.68
C ARG A 162 27.65 0.54 10.42
N GLU A 163 28.89 0.06 10.37
CA GLU A 163 29.70 0.10 9.15
C GLU A 163 29.27 -1.02 8.21
N GLN A 164 28.81 -0.64 7.02
CA GLN A 164 28.40 -1.56 5.96
C GLN A 164 28.85 -0.99 4.61
N GLN A 165 29.19 -1.88 3.68
CA GLN A 165 29.37 -1.48 2.28
C GLN A 165 28.00 -1.17 1.66
N ALA A 166 27.95 -0.20 0.74
CA ALA A 166 26.72 0.22 0.07
C ALA A 166 25.90 -0.97 -0.48
N ALA A 167 26.57 -1.89 -1.19
CA ALA A 167 25.98 -3.11 -1.74
C ALA A 167 25.21 -3.96 -0.70
N ALA A 168 25.83 -4.19 0.47
CA ALA A 168 25.23 -4.97 1.54
C ALA A 168 24.08 -4.22 2.21
N ALA A 169 24.23 -2.90 2.38
CA ALA A 169 23.20 -2.06 2.97
C ALA A 169 21.93 -2.01 2.09
N LEU A 170 22.08 -1.86 0.77
CA LEU A 170 20.97 -1.82 -0.20
C LEU A 170 20.18 -3.14 -0.30
N LEU A 171 20.77 -4.26 0.14
CA LEU A 171 20.10 -5.56 0.24
C LEU A 171 19.39 -5.79 1.59
N GLU A 172 19.74 -5.04 2.64
CA GLU A 172 19.18 -5.21 3.99
C GLU A 172 18.07 -4.18 4.31
N TRP A 173 18.22 -2.95 3.81
CA TRP A 173 17.44 -1.81 4.25
C TRP A 173 16.43 -1.36 3.19
N ASP A 174 15.18 -1.22 3.64
CA ASP A 174 14.15 -0.45 2.96
C ASP A 174 13.88 0.85 3.74
N VAL A 175 13.26 1.84 3.09
CA VAL A 175 13.05 3.18 3.65
C VAL A 175 12.24 3.14 4.94
N GLU A 176 11.22 2.27 5.06
CA GLU A 176 10.42 2.20 6.28
C GLU A 176 11.17 1.55 7.44
N ARG A 177 12.01 0.55 7.18
CA ARG A 177 12.87 -0.08 8.19
C ARG A 177 13.96 0.89 8.64
N LEU A 178 14.57 1.62 7.73
CA LEU A 178 15.57 2.64 8.02
C LEU A 178 14.97 3.77 8.85
N TYR A 179 13.83 4.32 8.41
CA TYR A 179 13.08 5.34 9.13
C TYR A 179 12.76 4.89 10.56
N ARG A 180 12.17 3.71 10.74
CA ARG A 180 11.83 3.19 12.09
C ARG A 180 13.05 2.94 12.98
N ALA A 181 14.20 2.60 12.39
CA ALA A 181 15.43 2.40 13.14
C ALA A 181 16.04 3.72 13.62
N ILE A 182 15.86 4.79 12.85
CA ILE A 182 16.41 6.13 13.15
C ILE A 182 15.43 6.96 14.00
N ASP A 183 14.12 6.85 13.79
CA ASP A 183 13.11 7.61 14.51
C ASP A 183 13.00 7.15 15.97
N ASP A 184 13.70 7.85 16.86
CA ASP A 184 13.75 7.63 18.30
C ASP A 184 12.95 8.68 19.09
N ARG A 185 12.09 9.44 18.40
CA ARG A 185 11.22 10.42 19.03
C ARG A 185 10.17 9.75 19.92
N PRO A 186 9.80 10.38 21.05
CA PRO A 186 8.73 9.86 21.89
C PRO A 186 7.41 9.90 21.13
N ALA A 187 6.70 8.77 21.07
CA ALA A 187 5.35 8.73 20.51
C ALA A 187 4.47 9.75 21.24
N LYS A 188 3.85 10.69 20.50
CA LYS A 188 2.86 11.61 21.07
C LYS A 188 1.72 10.76 21.62
N ARG A 189 1.67 10.59 22.95
CA ARG A 189 0.50 10.00 23.62
C ARG A 189 -0.72 10.81 23.18
N ALA A 190 -1.67 10.17 22.52
CA ALA A 190 -2.98 10.75 22.28
C ALA A 190 -3.51 11.30 23.61
N THR A 191 -3.64 12.61 23.71
CA THR A 191 -4.27 13.28 24.85
C THR A 191 -5.76 12.98 24.82
N GLY A 192 -6.13 11.79 25.27
CA GLY A 192 -7.50 11.33 25.47
C GLY A 192 -7.79 11.16 26.95
N GLY A 193 -8.63 12.04 27.49
CA GLY A 193 -9.42 11.80 28.71
C GLY A 193 -8.63 11.75 30.02
N GLN A 194 -8.41 12.91 30.65
CA GLN A 194 -8.10 13.00 32.07
C GLN A 194 -9.34 12.59 32.89
N GLY A 195 -9.59 11.29 32.98
CA GLY A 195 -10.54 10.71 33.92
C GLY A 195 -9.94 10.80 35.32
N THR A 196 -10.36 11.80 36.08
CA THR A 196 -10.10 11.99 37.50
C THR A 196 -10.55 10.76 38.30
N ARG A 197 -9.68 9.75 38.46
CA ARG A 197 -9.85 8.74 39.51
C ARG A 197 -9.46 9.34 40.85
N LYS A 198 -10.44 10.03 41.44
CA LYS A 198 -10.48 10.38 42.87
C LYS A 198 -10.49 9.06 43.64
N ARG A 199 -9.33 8.64 44.16
CA ARG A 199 -9.25 7.49 45.08
C ARG A 199 -9.70 8.01 46.44
N ALA A 200 -10.89 7.56 46.85
CA ALA A 200 -11.44 7.83 48.17
C ALA A 200 -10.64 7.07 49.23
N ASP A 201 -10.32 7.80 50.30
CA ASP A 201 -9.77 7.29 51.54
C ASP A 201 -10.67 6.22 52.17
N ARG A 202 -10.06 5.09 52.55
CA ARG A 202 -10.51 4.31 53.72
C ARG A 202 -9.31 3.83 54.51
N ALA A 203 -9.37 4.14 55.80
CA ALA A 203 -8.39 3.91 56.84
C ALA A 203 -8.19 2.42 57.19
N GLY A 204 -7.03 2.13 57.78
CA GLY A 204 -6.88 1.09 58.80
C GLY A 204 -5.63 0.23 58.64
N GLY A 205 -4.72 0.30 59.62
CA GLY A 205 -3.81 -0.80 59.94
C GLY A 205 -2.36 -0.41 60.13
N ALA A 206 -2.00 -0.07 61.37
CA ALA A 206 -0.63 0.06 61.85
C ALA A 206 0.13 -1.28 61.75
N GLY A 207 1.44 -1.19 61.47
CA GLY A 207 2.33 -2.34 61.45
C GLY A 207 3.76 -1.92 61.14
N ALA A 208 4.43 -1.33 62.13
CA ALA A 208 5.84 -1.01 62.07
C ALA A 208 6.67 -2.29 61.93
N SER A 209 7.57 -2.32 60.95
CA SER A 209 8.81 -3.10 61.03
C SER A 209 9.90 -2.38 60.25
N GLN A 210 10.89 -1.92 61.02
CA GLN A 210 12.13 -1.33 60.53
C GLN A 210 13.02 -2.45 59.99
N SER A 211 13.53 -2.27 58.78
CA SER A 211 14.73 -2.95 58.31
C SER A 211 15.44 -2.07 57.27
N LYS A 212 16.45 -1.33 57.75
CA LYS A 212 17.65 -0.96 56.96
C LYS A 212 18.57 -2.19 56.96
N PRO A 213 19.36 -2.47 55.89
CA PRO A 213 20.55 -1.67 55.56
C PRO A 213 20.81 -1.53 54.04
N GLN A 214 21.25 -0.36 53.56
CA GLN A 214 22.63 0.05 53.19
C GLN A 214 23.10 -0.33 51.77
N HIS A 215 23.88 0.62 51.22
CA HIS A 215 24.65 0.62 49.97
C HIS A 215 23.89 0.92 48.67
N ALA A 216 23.77 2.22 48.39
CA ALA A 216 23.66 2.74 47.03
C ALA A 216 24.99 3.44 46.70
N ASP A 217 25.62 2.93 45.66
CA ASP A 217 26.85 3.37 45.01
C ASP A 217 26.57 4.68 44.23
N PRO A 218 27.26 5.81 44.47
CA PRO A 218 27.00 7.04 43.76
C PRO A 218 27.99 7.21 42.61
N ASP A 219 27.89 6.38 41.57
CA ASP A 219 28.69 6.60 40.35
C ASP A 219 28.01 6.06 39.08
N ARG A 220 26.76 6.48 38.87
CA ARG A 220 26.19 6.54 37.52
C ARG A 220 25.99 8.00 37.16
N GLN A 221 26.92 8.51 36.37
CA GLN A 221 26.75 9.71 35.56
C GLN A 221 25.54 9.47 34.64
N ASP A 222 24.34 9.82 35.12
CA ASP A 222 23.24 10.19 34.26
C ASP A 222 23.69 11.47 33.55
N SER A 223 24.13 11.33 32.31
CA SER A 223 24.39 12.48 31.45
C SER A 223 23.09 13.25 31.28
N ASP A 224 23.05 14.46 31.83
CA ASP A 224 22.04 15.48 31.59
C ASP A 224 22.00 15.84 30.09
N GLU A 225 21.33 15.03 29.28
CA GLU A 225 20.91 15.45 27.95
C GLU A 225 19.77 16.47 28.10
N PRO A 226 19.86 17.65 27.47
CA PRO A 226 18.85 18.70 27.62
C PRO A 226 17.47 18.19 27.19
N ALA A 227 16.42 18.55 27.93
CA ALA A 227 15.04 18.07 27.74
C ALA A 227 14.49 18.22 26.31
N GLN A 228 15.10 19.10 25.49
CA GLN A 228 14.77 19.31 24.09
C GLN A 228 15.32 18.18 23.18
N ALA A 229 16.49 17.61 23.48
CA ALA A 229 17.04 16.44 22.78
C ALA A 229 16.14 15.19 22.96
N ARG A 230 15.51 15.05 24.14
CA ARG A 230 14.54 13.99 24.41
C ARG A 230 13.25 14.12 23.61
N ALA A 231 12.88 15.33 23.16
CA ALA A 231 11.67 15.57 22.36
C ALA A 231 11.93 15.37 20.85
N GLU A 232 13.13 15.70 20.38
CA GLU A 232 13.49 15.65 18.96
C GLU A 232 14.10 14.32 18.50
N GLY A 233 14.48 13.45 19.47
CA GLY A 233 15.15 12.19 19.24
C GLY A 233 16.61 12.40 18.86
N VAL A 234 17.56 11.72 19.52
CA VAL A 234 18.99 11.93 19.30
C VAL A 234 19.39 11.47 17.90
N ARG A 235 18.94 10.27 17.50
CA ARG A 235 19.21 9.71 16.18
C ARG A 235 18.46 10.48 15.10
N ALA A 236 17.20 10.81 15.32
CA ALA A 236 16.41 11.59 14.38
C ALA A 236 17.03 12.99 14.14
N ALA A 237 17.46 13.69 15.18
CA ALA A 237 18.13 14.99 15.05
C ALA A 237 19.45 14.90 14.29
N ARG A 238 20.27 13.88 14.57
CA ARG A 238 21.54 13.66 13.86
C ARG A 238 21.33 13.35 12.37
N ALA A 239 20.33 12.54 12.04
CA ALA A 239 19.99 12.25 10.65
C ALA A 239 19.54 13.52 9.91
N ARG A 240 18.71 14.37 10.53
CA ARG A 240 18.33 15.67 9.94
C ARG A 240 19.55 16.56 9.72
N TRP A 241 20.47 16.63 10.69
CA TRP A 241 21.67 17.44 10.56
C TRP A 241 22.54 17.01 9.37
N LEU A 242 22.67 15.70 9.12
CA LEU A 242 23.37 15.20 7.95
C LEU A 242 22.69 15.61 6.63
N GLY A 243 21.37 15.74 6.63
CA GLY A 243 20.58 16.15 5.47
C GLY A 243 20.27 17.64 5.38
N ASP A 244 20.78 18.49 6.28
CA ASP A 244 20.38 19.91 6.38
C ASP A 244 20.77 20.73 5.14
N GLU A 245 21.86 20.31 4.47
CA GLU A 245 22.33 20.90 3.22
C GLU A 245 21.66 20.28 1.97
N THR A 246 20.80 19.27 2.14
CA THR A 246 20.07 18.64 1.03
C THR A 246 18.66 19.22 0.95
N PRO A 247 18.26 19.85 -0.18
CA PRO A 247 16.92 20.37 -0.35
C PRO A 247 15.86 19.26 -0.24
N ARG A 248 14.76 19.54 0.46
CA ARG A 248 13.64 18.60 0.53
C ARG A 248 12.85 18.59 -0.77
N ASP A 249 12.94 17.50 -1.51
CA ASP A 249 12.45 17.35 -2.86
C ASP A 249 11.33 16.29 -3.01
N LEU A 250 11.03 15.53 -1.95
CA LEU A 250 9.85 14.66 -1.90
C LEU A 250 8.61 15.44 -1.42
N LEU A 251 7.73 15.74 -2.36
CA LEU A 251 6.42 16.34 -2.11
C LEU A 251 5.41 15.26 -1.68
N PRO A 252 4.37 15.62 -0.91
CA PRO A 252 3.30 14.69 -0.57
C PRO A 252 2.63 14.14 -1.84
N ALA A 253 2.35 12.84 -1.89
CA ALA A 253 1.54 12.24 -2.95
C ALA A 253 0.08 12.74 -2.90
N ASP A 254 -0.72 12.39 -3.91
CA ASP A 254 -2.15 12.75 -3.94
C ASP A 254 -2.91 12.14 -2.74
N PRO A 255 -3.38 12.96 -1.79
CA PRO A 255 -4.08 12.45 -0.59
C PRO A 255 -5.45 11.87 -0.92
N HIS A 256 -5.97 12.08 -2.12
CA HIS A 256 -7.28 11.59 -2.56
C HIS A 256 -7.17 10.33 -3.44
N ALA A 257 -5.96 9.80 -3.65
CA ALA A 257 -5.77 8.56 -4.39
C ALA A 257 -6.51 7.40 -3.69
N ARG A 258 -7.22 6.58 -4.48
CA ARG A 258 -7.89 5.40 -3.93
C ARG A 258 -6.85 4.32 -3.61
N PRO A 259 -6.96 3.57 -2.49
CA PRO A 259 -6.00 2.50 -2.16
C PRO A 259 -5.81 1.46 -3.27
N GLU A 260 -6.86 1.18 -4.04
CA GLU A 260 -6.80 0.30 -5.22
C GLU A 260 -5.85 0.84 -6.30
N GLN A 261 -5.91 2.14 -6.57
CA GLN A 261 -5.07 2.80 -7.57
C GLN A 261 -3.62 2.88 -7.09
N GLU A 262 -3.40 3.18 -5.80
CA GLU A 262 -2.05 3.16 -5.20
C GLU A 262 -1.41 1.78 -5.33
N ALA A 263 -2.15 0.71 -5.01
CA ALA A 263 -1.64 -0.66 -5.09
C ALA A 263 -1.39 -1.14 -6.53
N GLU A 264 -2.24 -0.75 -7.48
CA GLU A 264 -2.04 -1.01 -8.90
C GLU A 264 -0.79 -0.27 -9.40
N GLN A 265 -0.65 1.02 -9.09
CA GLN A 265 0.52 1.82 -9.44
C GLN A 265 1.81 1.22 -8.87
N ALA A 266 1.82 0.86 -7.58
CA ALA A 266 2.96 0.19 -6.94
C ALA A 266 3.31 -1.13 -7.64
N ARG A 267 2.30 -1.90 -8.06
CA ARG A 267 2.51 -3.16 -8.81
C ARG A 267 3.12 -2.91 -10.17
N GLU A 268 2.60 -1.96 -10.92
CA GLU A 268 3.15 -1.64 -12.22
C GLU A 268 4.59 -1.15 -12.10
N TRP A 269 4.89 -0.29 -11.12
CA TRP A 269 6.25 0.18 -10.86
C TRP A 269 7.19 -0.96 -10.46
N GLN A 270 6.77 -1.85 -9.55
CA GLN A 270 7.55 -3.03 -9.19
C GLN A 270 7.86 -3.89 -10.43
N GLN A 271 6.87 -4.12 -11.30
CA GLN A 271 7.09 -4.88 -12.55
C GLN A 271 8.05 -4.17 -13.51
N ARG A 272 7.94 -2.85 -13.65
CA ARG A 272 8.86 -2.03 -14.48
C ARG A 272 10.28 -2.10 -13.93
N LEU A 273 10.47 -1.93 -12.62
CA LEU A 273 11.77 -2.02 -11.94
C LEU A 273 12.43 -3.39 -12.12
N VAL A 274 11.69 -4.48 -11.88
CA VAL A 274 12.21 -5.85 -12.05
C VAL A 274 12.63 -6.12 -13.49
N ARG A 275 11.85 -5.66 -14.48
CA ARG A 275 12.20 -5.79 -15.90
C ARG A 275 13.42 -4.92 -16.26
N ALA A 276 13.47 -3.69 -15.76
CA ALA A 276 14.57 -2.76 -16.03
C ALA A 276 15.89 -3.24 -15.44
N HIS A 277 15.86 -3.80 -14.22
CA HIS A 277 17.03 -4.37 -13.56
C HIS A 277 17.67 -5.51 -14.37
N ALA A 278 16.86 -6.33 -15.03
CA ALA A 278 17.35 -7.45 -15.84
C ALA A 278 18.08 -7.02 -17.14
N GLY A 279 17.91 -5.78 -17.60
CA GLY A 279 18.33 -5.36 -18.94
C GLY A 279 19.68 -4.66 -19.06
N ASP A 280 20.13 -3.93 -18.03
CA ASP A 280 21.22 -2.94 -18.18
C ASP A 280 22.60 -3.39 -17.64
N GLY A 281 22.69 -4.57 -17.01
CA GLY A 281 23.97 -5.11 -16.51
C GLY A 281 24.75 -4.12 -15.62
N ALA A 282 26.01 -3.82 -15.98
CA ALA A 282 26.90 -2.96 -15.19
C ALA A 282 26.53 -1.46 -15.22
N HIS A 283 25.71 -1.02 -16.18
CA HIS A 283 25.23 0.37 -16.28
C HIS A 283 23.87 0.58 -15.60
N SER A 284 23.30 -0.46 -15.00
CA SER A 284 22.01 -0.40 -14.33
C SER A 284 22.04 0.56 -13.15
N MET A 285 21.03 1.45 -13.10
CA MET A 285 20.75 2.26 -11.91
C MET A 285 20.22 1.44 -10.73
N LEU A 286 19.86 0.17 -10.90
CA LEU A 286 19.19 -0.62 -9.85
C LEU A 286 20.09 -1.72 -9.27
N ARG A 287 21.41 -1.59 -9.42
CA ARG A 287 22.33 -2.63 -8.94
C ARG A 287 22.19 -2.76 -7.42
N GLU A 288 21.90 -3.97 -6.94
CA GLU A 288 21.74 -4.32 -5.51
C GLU A 288 20.53 -3.71 -4.78
N LEU A 289 19.74 -2.82 -5.43
CA LEU A 289 18.52 -2.24 -4.86
C LEU A 289 17.33 -3.21 -4.96
N ILE A 290 17.34 -4.26 -4.12
CA ILE A 290 16.26 -5.25 -4.05
C ILE A 290 15.38 -5.02 -2.82
N ALA A 291 15.96 -4.61 -1.69
CA ALA A 291 15.23 -4.49 -0.44
C ALA A 291 14.13 -3.44 -0.49
N ASP A 292 14.40 -2.34 -1.19
CA ASP A 292 13.52 -1.17 -1.23
C ASP A 292 12.47 -1.19 -2.36
N LEU A 293 12.38 -2.29 -3.11
CA LEU A 293 11.36 -2.42 -4.16
C LEU A 293 9.94 -2.27 -3.57
N PRO A 294 9.00 -1.59 -4.27
CA PRO A 294 7.64 -1.43 -3.80
C PRO A 294 6.98 -2.77 -3.46
N LYS A 295 6.49 -2.91 -2.23
CA LYS A 295 5.79 -4.11 -1.77
C LYS A 295 4.30 -3.99 -2.12
N VAL A 296 3.85 -4.80 -3.07
CA VAL A 296 2.44 -4.82 -3.48
C VAL A 296 1.60 -5.59 -2.46
N ARG A 297 0.92 -4.88 -1.58
CA ARG A 297 -0.25 -5.42 -0.89
C ARG A 297 -1.45 -5.21 -1.79
N THR A 298 -2.00 -6.29 -2.34
CA THR A 298 -3.21 -6.18 -3.16
C THR A 298 -4.39 -5.96 -2.22
N PRO A 299 -5.16 -4.86 -2.35
CA PRO A 299 -6.34 -4.64 -1.53
C PRO A 299 -7.28 -5.81 -1.65
N TRP A 300 -7.88 -6.20 -0.52
CA TRP A 300 -8.69 -7.40 -0.45
C TRP A 300 -9.92 -7.30 -1.34
N GLU A 301 -10.42 -6.08 -1.61
CA GLU A 301 -11.53 -5.82 -2.53
C GLU A 301 -11.19 -6.34 -3.93
N HIS A 302 -9.98 -6.06 -4.41
CA HIS A 302 -9.55 -6.51 -5.74
C HIS A 302 -9.40 -8.04 -5.81
N LEU A 303 -8.87 -8.65 -4.75
CA LEU A 303 -8.80 -10.11 -4.64
C LEU A 303 -10.21 -10.72 -4.60
N LEU A 304 -11.12 -10.14 -3.81
CA LEU A 304 -12.51 -10.57 -3.69
C LEU A 304 -13.23 -10.46 -5.04
N ARG A 305 -13.12 -9.31 -5.73
CA ARG A 305 -13.64 -9.10 -7.09
C ARG A 305 -13.14 -10.17 -8.04
N THR A 306 -11.85 -10.47 -8.02
CA THR A 306 -11.25 -11.47 -8.91
C THR A 306 -11.78 -12.88 -8.61
N LEU A 307 -11.84 -13.26 -7.33
CA LEU A 307 -12.32 -14.57 -6.91
C LEU A 307 -13.82 -14.74 -7.22
N LEU A 308 -14.63 -13.73 -6.91
CA LEU A 308 -16.07 -13.74 -7.17
C LEU A 308 -16.38 -13.70 -8.66
N THR A 309 -15.69 -12.87 -9.45
CA THR A 309 -15.87 -12.84 -10.92
C THR A 309 -15.56 -14.20 -11.53
N ARG A 310 -14.51 -14.88 -11.05
CA ARG A 310 -14.17 -16.23 -11.52
C ARG A 310 -15.16 -17.29 -11.04
N GLY A 311 -15.62 -17.21 -9.79
CA GLY A 311 -16.56 -18.17 -9.20
C GLY A 311 -17.98 -18.05 -9.75
N LEU A 312 -18.42 -16.83 -10.07
CA LEU A 312 -19.74 -16.51 -10.61
C LEU A 312 -19.75 -16.46 -12.15
N ALA A 313 -18.62 -16.74 -12.81
CA ALA A 313 -18.54 -16.80 -14.26
C ALA A 313 -19.48 -17.90 -14.78
N ARG A 314 -20.34 -17.55 -15.74
CA ARG A 314 -21.29 -18.50 -16.35
C ARG A 314 -20.53 -19.61 -17.06
N THR A 315 -20.46 -20.79 -16.46
CA THR A 315 -19.86 -21.96 -17.08
C THR A 315 -20.84 -22.58 -18.08
N PRO A 316 -20.46 -22.72 -19.36
CA PRO A 316 -21.29 -23.40 -20.33
C PRO A 316 -21.28 -24.91 -20.07
N ASP A 317 -22.45 -25.51 -19.94
CA ASP A 317 -22.69 -26.94 -19.86
C ASP A 317 -23.12 -27.51 -21.22
N GLN A 318 -23.03 -28.83 -21.38
CA GLN A 318 -23.50 -29.53 -22.58
C GLN A 318 -25.02 -29.65 -22.55
N SER A 319 -25.67 -29.14 -23.60
CA SER A 319 -27.09 -29.34 -23.86
C SER A 319 -27.25 -30.45 -24.89
N TRP A 320 -27.78 -31.60 -24.45
CA TRP A 320 -28.11 -32.70 -25.36
C TRP A 320 -29.35 -32.42 -26.20
N SER A 321 -30.22 -31.52 -25.76
CA SER A 321 -31.46 -31.13 -26.45
C SER A 321 -31.22 -30.13 -27.59
N ARG A 322 -30.06 -29.48 -27.66
CA ARG A 322 -29.75 -28.47 -28.68
C ARG A 322 -28.43 -28.83 -29.38
N PRO A 323 -28.34 -28.75 -30.71
CA PRO A 323 -27.09 -29.03 -31.42
C PRO A 323 -26.08 -27.89 -31.29
N SER A 324 -24.80 -28.22 -31.51
CA SER A 324 -23.70 -27.25 -31.57
C SER A 324 -23.89 -26.21 -32.69
N ARG A 325 -23.24 -25.04 -32.55
CA ARG A 325 -23.26 -24.01 -33.61
C ARG A 325 -22.66 -24.53 -34.91
N SER A 326 -21.61 -25.36 -34.83
CA SER A 326 -20.97 -25.96 -36.00
C SER A 326 -21.89 -26.98 -36.68
N TYR A 327 -22.55 -27.84 -35.89
CA TYR A 327 -23.52 -28.79 -36.39
C TYR A 327 -24.69 -28.11 -37.12
N LEU A 328 -25.20 -27.00 -36.58
CA LEU A 328 -26.24 -26.19 -37.25
C LEU A 328 -25.73 -25.53 -38.53
N ALA A 329 -24.55 -24.91 -38.50
CA ALA A 329 -23.96 -24.26 -39.68
C ALA A 329 -23.72 -25.25 -40.83
N ASN A 330 -23.32 -26.47 -40.49
CA ASN A 330 -23.08 -27.55 -41.43
C ASN A 330 -24.35 -28.38 -41.74
N GLN A 331 -25.52 -27.99 -41.22
CA GLN A 331 -26.80 -28.71 -41.36
C GLN A 331 -26.70 -30.20 -40.99
N GLY A 332 -25.84 -30.53 -40.03
CA GLY A 332 -25.56 -31.90 -39.59
C GLY A 332 -24.88 -32.77 -40.66
N ARG A 333 -24.10 -32.17 -41.57
CA ARG A 333 -23.41 -32.88 -42.64
C ARG A 333 -21.93 -32.50 -42.77
N THR A 334 -21.12 -33.45 -43.22
CA THR A 334 -19.74 -33.21 -43.66
C THR A 334 -19.72 -32.45 -45.00
N PRO A 335 -18.58 -31.85 -45.41
CA PRO A 335 -18.43 -31.27 -46.75
C PRO A 335 -18.73 -32.26 -47.90
N GLY A 336 -18.52 -33.57 -47.68
CA GLY A 336 -18.87 -34.63 -48.63
C GLY A 336 -20.34 -35.09 -48.58
N GLY A 337 -21.21 -34.36 -47.87
CA GLY A 337 -22.66 -34.64 -47.82
C GLY A 337 -23.09 -35.75 -46.87
N GLN A 338 -22.16 -36.47 -46.22
CA GLN A 338 -22.48 -37.51 -45.23
C GLN A 338 -23.06 -36.89 -43.94
N ARG A 339 -23.95 -37.60 -43.25
CA ARG A 339 -24.52 -37.13 -41.97
C ARG A 339 -23.47 -37.22 -40.86
N LEU A 340 -23.35 -36.15 -40.08
CA LEU A 340 -22.53 -36.10 -38.87
C LEU A 340 -23.28 -36.74 -37.69
N PRO A 341 -22.59 -37.42 -36.76
CA PRO A 341 -23.15 -37.76 -35.47
C PRO A 341 -23.64 -36.52 -34.73
N TRP A 342 -24.69 -36.66 -33.91
CA TRP A 342 -25.24 -35.54 -33.13
C TRP A 342 -24.17 -34.94 -32.23
N GLU A 343 -23.90 -33.65 -32.43
CA GLU A 343 -22.97 -32.90 -31.60
C GLU A 343 -23.76 -31.99 -30.64
N PRO A 344 -23.78 -32.27 -29.33
CA PRO A 344 -24.49 -31.46 -28.37
C PRO A 344 -23.91 -30.04 -28.32
N GLY A 345 -24.78 -29.06 -28.25
CA GLY A 345 -24.43 -27.66 -28.11
C GLY A 345 -24.07 -27.30 -26.67
N LYS A 346 -23.56 -26.10 -26.49
CA LYS A 346 -23.30 -25.54 -25.15
C LYS A 346 -24.44 -24.60 -24.75
N THR A 347 -24.93 -24.73 -23.52
CA THR A 347 -25.87 -23.80 -22.89
C THR A 347 -25.29 -23.33 -21.56
N ALA A 348 -25.72 -22.19 -21.01
CA ALA A 348 -25.31 -21.83 -19.65
C ALA A 348 -25.88 -22.87 -18.67
N SER A 349 -25.04 -23.43 -17.77
CA SER A 349 -25.47 -24.40 -16.75
C SER A 349 -26.62 -23.86 -15.89
N ARG A 350 -26.58 -22.55 -15.60
CA ARG A 350 -27.60 -21.79 -14.89
C ARG A 350 -27.75 -20.39 -15.50
N ALA A 351 -28.98 -19.87 -15.54
CA ALA A 351 -29.26 -18.56 -16.12
C ALA A 351 -28.76 -17.38 -15.26
N VAL A 352 -28.70 -17.58 -13.93
CA VAL A 352 -28.35 -16.55 -12.94
C VAL A 352 -27.33 -17.14 -11.95
N PRO A 353 -26.14 -16.54 -11.79
CA PRO A 353 -25.17 -16.93 -10.76
C PRO A 353 -25.73 -16.72 -9.35
N ARG A 354 -25.39 -17.59 -8.41
CA ARG A 354 -25.89 -17.57 -7.02
C ARG A 354 -24.73 -17.40 -6.04
N LEU A 355 -24.73 -16.27 -5.35
CA LEU A 355 -23.78 -15.93 -4.29
C LEU A 355 -24.46 -16.09 -2.93
N VAL A 356 -23.85 -16.83 -2.01
CA VAL A 356 -24.24 -16.83 -0.59
C VAL A 356 -23.18 -16.10 0.22
N VAL A 357 -23.59 -15.16 1.07
CA VAL A 357 -22.74 -14.49 2.04
C VAL A 357 -23.16 -14.92 3.43
N MET A 358 -22.21 -15.40 4.22
CA MET A 358 -22.40 -15.81 5.60
C MET A 358 -21.68 -14.79 6.49
N VAL A 359 -22.36 -14.29 7.51
CA VAL A 359 -21.81 -13.34 8.48
C VAL A 359 -21.92 -13.94 9.86
N ASP A 360 -20.76 -14.14 10.48
CA ASP A 360 -20.63 -14.53 11.87
C ASP A 360 -20.84 -13.32 12.79
N LEU A 361 -21.76 -13.45 13.74
CA LEU A 361 -22.11 -12.41 14.71
C LEU A 361 -21.42 -12.59 16.06
N SER A 362 -20.61 -13.63 16.24
CA SER A 362 -19.97 -13.96 17.52
C SER A 362 -18.74 -13.10 17.84
N GLY A 363 -18.15 -12.46 16.82
CA GLY A 363 -16.95 -11.63 16.94
C GLY A 363 -17.21 -10.11 16.93
N SER A 364 -16.36 -9.36 17.63
CA SER A 364 -16.29 -7.89 17.51
C SER A 364 -15.62 -7.50 16.20
N ILE A 365 -16.31 -7.66 15.08
CA ILE A 365 -15.86 -7.15 13.78
C ILE A 365 -16.02 -5.64 13.78
N ASP A 366 -14.95 -4.93 13.39
CA ASP A 366 -14.98 -3.48 13.28
C ASP A 366 -16.12 -3.05 12.32
N PRO A 367 -17.03 -2.14 12.76
CA PRO A 367 -18.13 -1.66 11.93
C PRO A 367 -17.68 -1.09 10.57
N HIS A 368 -16.50 -0.44 10.51
CA HIS A 368 -15.96 0.09 9.26
C HIS A 368 -15.52 -1.01 8.29
N VAL A 369 -14.96 -2.11 8.82
CA VAL A 369 -14.59 -3.29 7.99
C VAL A 369 -15.85 -3.95 7.43
N LEU A 370 -16.90 -4.08 8.25
CA LEU A 370 -18.19 -4.61 7.83
C LEU A 370 -18.85 -3.71 6.76
N GLU A 371 -18.81 -2.39 6.91
CA GLU A 371 -19.35 -1.44 5.93
C GLU A 371 -18.60 -1.51 4.58
N ARG A 372 -17.26 -1.60 4.61
CA ARG A 372 -16.46 -1.81 3.40
C ARG A 372 -16.78 -3.15 2.74
N PHE A 373 -16.86 -4.23 3.53
CA PHE A 373 -17.20 -5.57 3.07
C PHE A 373 -18.57 -5.62 2.38
N THR A 374 -19.61 -5.11 3.04
CA THR A 374 -20.97 -5.09 2.50
C THR A 374 -21.05 -4.25 1.23
N THR A 375 -20.45 -3.06 1.21
CA THR A 375 -20.41 -2.19 0.02
C THR A 375 -19.75 -2.89 -1.18
N GLU A 376 -18.66 -3.62 -0.95
CA GLU A 376 -17.94 -4.34 -2.01
C GLU A 376 -18.75 -5.52 -2.56
N ILE A 377 -19.35 -6.33 -1.69
CA ILE A 377 -20.24 -7.42 -2.07
C ILE A 377 -21.42 -6.91 -2.90
N GLU A 378 -22.05 -5.81 -2.48
CA GLU A 378 -23.18 -5.21 -3.21
C GLU A 378 -22.75 -4.74 -4.62
N ALA A 379 -21.59 -4.09 -4.73
CA ALA A 379 -21.06 -3.64 -6.01
C ALA A 379 -20.79 -4.81 -6.96
N ILE A 380 -20.20 -5.90 -6.45
CA ILE A 380 -19.90 -7.11 -7.23
C ILE A 380 -21.18 -7.84 -7.65
N SER A 381 -22.10 -8.09 -6.71
CA SER A 381 -23.38 -8.75 -6.98
C SER A 381 -24.19 -7.99 -8.04
N ARG A 382 -24.23 -6.66 -7.95
CA ARG A 382 -24.91 -5.81 -8.94
C ARG A 382 -24.24 -5.89 -10.32
N ARG A 383 -22.91 -5.84 -10.38
CA ARG A 383 -22.15 -5.90 -11.64
C ARG A 383 -22.28 -7.25 -12.35
N LEU A 384 -22.36 -8.34 -11.58
CA LEU A 384 -22.43 -9.71 -12.12
C LEU A 384 -23.86 -10.23 -12.28
N GLU A 385 -24.87 -9.42 -11.94
CA GLU A 385 -26.29 -9.81 -11.90
C GLU A 385 -26.49 -11.13 -11.14
N ALA A 386 -25.75 -11.30 -10.05
CA ALA A 386 -25.80 -12.52 -9.24
C ALA A 386 -26.91 -12.39 -8.18
N GLY A 387 -27.74 -13.42 -8.05
CA GLY A 387 -28.67 -13.55 -6.95
C GLY A 387 -27.90 -13.70 -5.64
N LEU A 388 -28.25 -12.92 -4.62
CA LEU A 388 -27.52 -12.85 -3.37
C LEU A 388 -28.39 -13.40 -2.23
N THR A 389 -27.85 -14.31 -1.44
CA THR A 389 -28.46 -14.77 -0.19
C THR A 389 -27.52 -14.43 0.97
N LEU A 390 -28.00 -13.66 1.95
CA LEU A 390 -27.29 -13.38 3.17
C LEU A 390 -27.78 -14.30 4.28
N ILE A 391 -26.85 -14.92 4.99
CA ILE A 391 -27.11 -15.78 6.15
C ILE A 391 -26.32 -15.20 7.32
N ALA A 392 -27.00 -14.90 8.42
CA ALA A 392 -26.39 -14.42 9.64
C ALA A 392 -26.62 -15.42 10.77
N GLY A 393 -25.64 -15.57 11.65
CA GLY A 393 -25.74 -16.50 12.78
C GLY A 393 -24.45 -16.64 13.58
N ASP A 394 -24.56 -17.39 14.67
CA ASP A 394 -23.46 -17.80 15.56
C ASP A 394 -23.44 -19.34 15.67
N GLN A 395 -23.85 -19.94 16.79
CA GLN A 395 -24.13 -21.38 16.93
C GLN A 395 -25.38 -21.82 16.16
N ARG A 396 -26.19 -20.88 15.69
CA ARG A 396 -27.39 -21.13 14.90
C ARG A 396 -27.61 -20.00 13.90
N VAL A 397 -28.35 -20.32 12.84
CA VAL A 397 -28.81 -19.30 11.90
C VAL A 397 -29.85 -18.42 12.60
N THR A 398 -29.58 -17.12 12.66
CA THR A 398 -30.47 -16.11 13.25
C THR A 398 -31.26 -15.35 12.19
N GLY A 399 -30.76 -15.29 10.95
CA GLY A 399 -31.47 -14.63 9.85
C GLY A 399 -31.01 -15.10 8.48
N VAL A 400 -31.96 -15.13 7.54
CA VAL A 400 -31.72 -15.38 6.12
C VAL A 400 -32.45 -14.31 5.31
N ALA A 401 -31.73 -13.61 4.44
CA ALA A 401 -32.29 -12.61 3.53
C ALA A 401 -31.91 -12.94 2.08
N GLN A 402 -32.89 -12.92 1.18
CA GLN A 402 -32.67 -13.17 -0.25
C GLN A 402 -32.89 -11.89 -1.05
N PHE A 403 -31.99 -11.65 -1.99
CA PHE A 403 -31.92 -10.46 -2.80
C PHE A 403 -31.91 -10.86 -4.27
N GLU A 404 -32.83 -10.26 -5.02
CA GLU A 404 -32.90 -10.43 -6.47
C GLU A 404 -31.67 -9.82 -7.16
N PRO A 405 -31.23 -10.37 -8.31
CA PRO A 405 -30.15 -9.81 -9.09
C PRO A 405 -30.29 -8.29 -9.31
N GLY A 406 -29.26 -7.54 -8.90
CA GLY A 406 -29.22 -6.08 -9.04
C GLY A 406 -29.95 -5.28 -7.95
N ARG A 407 -30.62 -5.93 -6.99
CA ARG A 407 -31.25 -5.29 -5.82
C ARG A 407 -30.74 -5.90 -4.52
N SER A 408 -29.73 -5.29 -3.93
CA SER A 408 -29.20 -5.65 -2.62
C SER A 408 -29.19 -4.44 -1.70
N ASN A 409 -29.68 -4.63 -0.47
CA ASN A 409 -29.56 -3.65 0.60
C ASN A 409 -29.18 -4.39 1.88
N LEU A 410 -27.88 -4.67 2.02
CA LEU A 410 -27.31 -5.38 3.16
C LEU A 410 -27.22 -4.48 4.40
N ARG A 411 -27.34 -3.15 4.23
CA ARG A 411 -27.14 -2.14 5.27
C ARG A 411 -28.28 -2.06 6.30
N GLU A 412 -29.47 -2.52 5.96
CA GLU A 412 -30.66 -2.45 6.83
C GLU A 412 -30.82 -3.66 7.76
N LEU A 413 -29.93 -4.65 7.65
CA LEU A 413 -30.05 -5.87 8.43
C LEU A 413 -29.40 -5.68 9.80
N ALA A 414 -30.23 -5.29 10.78
CA ALA A 414 -29.86 -5.31 12.19
C ALA A 414 -29.88 -6.77 12.67
N PHE A 415 -28.73 -7.28 13.09
CA PHE A 415 -28.60 -8.63 13.62
C PHE A 415 -28.19 -8.56 15.09
N GLU A 416 -28.98 -9.19 15.95
CA GLU A 416 -28.65 -9.37 17.37
C GLU A 416 -27.89 -10.70 17.53
N GLY A 417 -26.64 -10.63 17.99
CA GLY A 417 -25.77 -11.78 18.23
C GLY A 417 -25.38 -11.91 19.71
N GLY A 418 -25.15 -13.14 20.18
CA GLY A 418 -24.74 -13.42 21.56
C GLY A 418 -24.78 -14.91 21.89
N GLY A 419 -23.69 -15.61 21.61
CA GLY A 419 -23.51 -17.04 21.85
C GLY A 419 -22.15 -17.50 21.34
N GLY A 420 -21.68 -18.69 21.75
CA GLY A 420 -20.41 -19.25 21.26
C GLY A 420 -20.43 -19.55 19.76
N THR A 421 -19.47 -20.33 19.26
CA THR A 421 -19.25 -20.39 17.79
C THR A 421 -19.27 -21.84 17.28
N ASP A 422 -20.10 -22.12 16.27
CA ASP A 422 -20.02 -23.31 15.39
C ASP A 422 -20.43 -22.86 13.99
N PHE A 423 -19.53 -23.02 13.01
CA PHE A 423 -19.76 -22.57 11.64
C PHE A 423 -20.61 -23.54 10.81
N SER A 424 -20.76 -24.77 11.29
CA SER A 424 -21.45 -25.86 10.58
C SER A 424 -22.92 -25.57 10.24
N PRO A 425 -23.73 -24.93 11.10
CA PRO A 425 -25.11 -24.57 10.80
C PRO A 425 -25.25 -23.58 9.65
N LEU A 426 -24.42 -22.53 9.61
CA LEU A 426 -24.43 -21.54 8.53
C LEU A 426 -24.04 -22.17 7.19
N LEU A 427 -23.03 -23.05 7.20
CA LEU A 427 -22.59 -23.77 6.00
C LEU A 427 -23.65 -24.75 5.47
N ARG A 428 -24.36 -25.45 6.36
CA ARG A 428 -25.48 -26.34 5.98
C ARG A 428 -26.64 -25.55 5.39
N GLU A 429 -26.96 -24.39 5.96
CA GLU A 429 -28.03 -23.53 5.44
C GLU A 429 -27.65 -22.97 4.07
N ALA A 430 -26.40 -22.51 3.91
CA ALA A 430 -25.88 -22.05 2.63
C ALA A 430 -26.02 -23.10 1.52
N GLU A 431 -25.77 -24.38 1.81
CA GLU A 431 -25.88 -25.45 0.83
C GLU A 431 -27.31 -25.66 0.30
N ARG A 432 -28.34 -25.39 1.11
CA ARG A 432 -29.74 -25.46 0.67
C ARG A 432 -30.04 -24.49 -0.47
N HIS A 433 -29.29 -23.40 -0.56
CA HIS A 433 -29.41 -22.41 -1.63
C HIS A 433 -28.58 -22.75 -2.87
N ALA A 434 -27.91 -23.91 -2.91
CA ALA A 434 -27.10 -24.39 -4.03
C ALA A 434 -26.22 -23.31 -4.70
N PRO A 435 -25.42 -22.55 -3.92
CA PRO A 435 -24.64 -21.44 -4.44
C PRO A 435 -23.53 -21.91 -5.38
N ASP A 436 -23.12 -21.04 -6.29
CA ASP A 436 -21.93 -21.26 -7.12
C ASP A 436 -20.65 -20.92 -6.35
N ILE A 437 -20.74 -19.98 -5.39
CA ILE A 437 -19.68 -19.63 -4.45
C ILE A 437 -20.26 -19.04 -3.15
N GLY A 438 -19.59 -19.33 -2.02
CA GLY A 438 -19.92 -18.74 -0.72
C GLY A 438 -18.80 -17.84 -0.20
N VAL A 439 -19.16 -16.74 0.44
CA VAL A 439 -18.22 -15.86 1.17
C VAL A 439 -18.61 -15.86 2.64
N PHE A 440 -17.65 -16.10 3.53
CA PHE A 440 -17.90 -16.20 4.97
C PHE A 440 -17.05 -15.16 5.72
N LEU A 441 -17.70 -14.16 6.31
CA LEU A 441 -17.10 -13.19 7.21
C LEU A 441 -17.10 -13.72 8.65
N THR A 442 -15.91 -13.97 9.22
CA THR A 442 -15.71 -14.52 10.57
C THR A 442 -14.28 -14.25 11.07
N ASP A 443 -14.04 -14.39 12.37
CA ASP A 443 -12.70 -14.40 12.97
C ASP A 443 -12.02 -15.80 12.94
N LEU A 444 -12.74 -16.83 12.48
CA LEU A 444 -12.33 -18.25 12.47
C LEU A 444 -12.16 -18.87 13.87
N ASP A 445 -12.72 -18.28 14.92
CA ASP A 445 -12.70 -18.85 16.27
C ASP A 445 -13.88 -19.81 16.52
N GLY A 446 -13.91 -20.92 15.78
CA GLY A 446 -14.96 -21.92 15.90
C GLY A 446 -14.73 -23.18 15.06
N PRO A 447 -15.35 -24.33 15.42
CA PRO A 447 -15.32 -25.54 14.61
C PRO A 447 -16.12 -25.35 13.31
N ALA A 448 -15.64 -25.98 12.23
CA ALA A 448 -16.37 -26.13 10.97
C ALA A 448 -16.28 -27.59 10.49
N GLU A 449 -17.00 -28.48 11.18
CA GLU A 449 -16.96 -29.91 10.87
C GLU A 449 -17.65 -30.24 9.54
N TYR A 450 -18.58 -29.38 9.11
CA TYR A 450 -19.29 -29.53 7.85
C TYR A 450 -18.54 -28.88 6.68
N LYS A 451 -18.19 -29.66 5.66
CA LYS A 451 -17.59 -29.17 4.41
C LYS A 451 -18.63 -29.17 3.28
N PRO A 452 -19.03 -28.01 2.74
CA PRO A 452 -20.00 -27.95 1.65
C PRO A 452 -19.40 -28.37 0.30
N SER A 453 -20.28 -28.66 -0.68
CA SER A 453 -19.87 -29.02 -2.05
C SER A 453 -19.43 -27.83 -2.91
N PHE A 454 -19.76 -26.60 -2.51
CA PHE A 454 -19.43 -25.37 -3.22
C PHE A 454 -18.14 -24.72 -2.69
N PRO A 455 -17.43 -23.91 -3.51
CA PRO A 455 -16.23 -23.21 -3.06
C PRO A 455 -16.57 -22.12 -2.02
N VAL A 456 -15.75 -22.04 -0.96
CA VAL A 456 -15.90 -21.05 0.13
C VAL A 456 -14.68 -20.13 0.19
N ILE A 457 -14.93 -18.83 0.31
CA ILE A 457 -13.95 -17.80 0.63
C ILE A 457 -14.18 -17.34 2.06
N TRP A 458 -13.21 -17.59 2.94
CA TRP A 458 -13.20 -17.09 4.31
C TRP A 458 -12.61 -15.69 4.34
N THR A 459 -13.41 -14.68 4.63
CA THR A 459 -12.98 -13.30 4.82
C THR A 459 -12.79 -13.01 6.30
N VAL A 460 -11.56 -12.68 6.69
CA VAL A 460 -11.19 -12.51 8.10
C VAL A 460 -10.61 -11.11 8.33
N PRO A 461 -10.91 -10.44 9.45
CA PRO A 461 -10.23 -9.19 9.81
C PRO A 461 -8.71 -9.38 9.95
N ALA A 462 -7.93 -8.33 9.71
CA ALA A 462 -6.47 -8.35 9.81
C ALA A 462 -5.92 -8.91 11.14
N ALA A 463 -6.63 -8.68 12.26
CA ALA A 463 -6.28 -9.23 13.57
C ALA A 463 -6.19 -10.77 13.59
N TYR A 464 -6.97 -11.43 12.74
CA TYR A 464 -7.05 -12.89 12.64
C TYR A 464 -6.36 -13.43 11.37
N ALA A 465 -5.48 -12.64 10.75
CA ALA A 465 -4.74 -13.04 9.54
C ALA A 465 -3.97 -14.36 9.71
N ASN A 466 -3.51 -14.67 10.93
CA ASN A 466 -2.76 -15.89 11.23
C ASN A 466 -3.65 -17.09 11.62
N ALA A 467 -4.96 -16.90 11.76
CA ALA A 467 -5.88 -17.99 12.08
C ALA A 467 -5.89 -19.05 10.96
N ARG A 468 -5.98 -20.32 11.37
CA ARG A 468 -6.09 -21.44 10.43
C ARG A 468 -7.54 -21.54 9.95
N HIS A 469 -7.72 -21.63 8.63
CA HIS A 469 -9.04 -21.83 8.03
C HIS A 469 -9.22 -23.31 7.67
N PRO A 470 -10.45 -23.85 7.75
CA PRO A 470 -10.69 -25.29 7.59
C PRO A 470 -10.49 -25.80 6.15
N PHE A 471 -11.00 -25.08 5.15
CA PHE A 471 -10.96 -25.46 3.73
C PHE A 471 -11.20 -24.23 2.84
N GLY A 472 -11.13 -24.38 1.51
CA GLY A 472 -11.42 -23.27 0.59
C GLY A 472 -10.26 -22.28 0.49
N ARG A 473 -10.56 -20.98 0.37
CA ARG A 473 -9.56 -19.90 0.32
C ARG A 473 -9.77 -18.93 1.47
N LYS A 474 -8.69 -18.37 2.00
CA LYS A 474 -8.73 -17.29 3.00
C LYS A 474 -8.37 -15.95 2.35
N LEU A 475 -9.10 -14.90 2.71
CA LEU A 475 -8.87 -13.52 2.33
C LEU A 475 -8.85 -12.66 3.60
N VAL A 476 -7.81 -11.84 3.76
CA VAL A 476 -7.66 -10.98 4.94
C VAL A 476 -8.17 -9.58 4.59
N LEU A 477 -9.07 -9.03 5.40
CA LEU A 477 -9.61 -7.68 5.30
C LEU A 477 -8.68 -6.72 6.05
N GLU A 478 -7.81 -6.03 5.31
CA GLU A 478 -6.92 -4.96 5.81
C GLU A 478 -7.60 -3.59 5.88
#